data_AF-A0A7W3HGG9-F1
#
_entry.id   AF-A0A7W3HGG9-F1
#
_cell.length_a   1.000
_cell.length_b   1.000
_cell.length_c   1.000
_cell.angle_alpha   90.00
_cell.angle_beta   90.00
_cell.angle_gamma   90.00
#
_symmetry.space_group_name_H-M   'P 1'
#
loop_
_entity.id
_entity.type
_entity.pdbx_description
1 polymer ?
#
loop_
_entity_poly.entity_id
_entity_poly.type
_entity_poly.pdbx_seq_one_letter_code
_entity_poly.pdbx_strand_id
1 'polypeptide(L)' 'MIIKPCPYCGKLINPESLVCSHCRIVNPFVKASRREKAKNVLVIALVAAFLIWMIL' A
#
# COMPACT_ATOMS: atom_id res chain seq x y z
N MET A 1 -16.41 3.77 -0.07
CA MET A 1 -15.11 4.19 -0.63
C MET A 1 -14.36 4.99 0.43
N ILE A 2 -13.16 4.57 0.83
CA ILE A 2 -12.30 5.37 1.72
C ILE A 2 -11.70 6.48 0.87
N ILE A 3 -11.88 7.74 1.24
CA ILE A 3 -11.31 8.91 0.58
C ILE A 3 -10.41 9.64 1.56
N LYS A 4 -9.28 10.17 1.08
CA LYS A 4 -8.32 10.93 1.90
C LYS A 4 -8.02 12.27 1.24
N PRO A 5 -7.72 13.32 2.00
CA PRO A 5 -7.27 14.57 1.42
C PRO A 5 -5.87 14.40 0.80
N CYS A 6 -5.68 14.95 -0.40
CA CYS A 6 -4.38 15.01 -1.04
C CYS A 6 -3.44 15.93 -0.22
N PRO A 7 -2.25 15.48 0.18
CA PRO A 7 -1.35 16.29 1.02
C PRO A 7 -0.75 17.49 0.29
N TYR A 8 -0.89 17.57 -1.04
CA TYR A 8 -0.36 18.66 -1.84
C TYR A 8 -1.40 19.75 -2.15
N CYS A 9 -2.66 19.37 -2.41
CA CYS A 9 -3.69 20.31 -2.84
C CYS A 9 -4.97 20.30 -1.99
N GLY A 10 -5.04 19.46 -0.96
CA GLY A 10 -6.19 19.35 -0.05
C GLY A 10 -7.43 18.67 -0.64
N LYS A 11 -7.54 18.53 -1.97
CA LYS A 11 -8.69 17.84 -2.59
C LYS A 11 -8.74 16.35 -2.26
N LEU A 12 -9.95 15.83 -2.17
CA LEU A 12 -10.22 14.42 -1.89
C LEU A 12 -9.72 13.55 -3.04
N ILE A 13 -8.94 12.52 -2.70
CA ILE A 13 -8.37 11.54 -3.62
C ILE A 13 -8.68 10.13 -3.13
N ASN A 14 -8.92 9.21 -4.07
CA ASN A 14 -9.02 7.80 -3.77
C ASN A 14 -7.61 7.26 -3.42
N PRO A 15 -7.39 6.62 -2.26
CA PRO A 15 -6.09 6.05 -1.91
C PRO A 15 -5.58 4.99 -2.88
N GLU A 16 -6.45 4.40 -3.72
CA GLU A 16 -6.08 3.45 -4.76
C GLU A 16 -5.75 4.11 -6.11
N SER A 17 -6.12 5.37 -6.33
CA SER A 17 -5.78 6.04 -7.60
C SER A 17 -4.30 6.37 -7.66
N LEU A 18 -3.62 6.07 -8.76
CA LEU A 18 -2.18 6.31 -8.94
C LEU A 18 -1.80 7.81 -8.84
N VAL A 19 -2.71 8.70 -9.22
CA VAL A 19 -2.45 10.13 -9.37
C VAL A 19 -3.64 10.95 -8.88
N CYS A 20 -3.40 12.13 -8.32
CA CYS A 20 -4.47 13.07 -7.98
C CYS A 20 -5.10 13.65 -9.25
N SER A 21 -6.43 13.58 -9.37
CA SER A 21 -7.15 14.15 -10.50
C SER A 21 -7.05 15.68 -10.59
N HIS A 22 -6.81 16.35 -9.45
CA HIS A 22 -6.76 17.81 -9.39
C HIS A 22 -5.36 18.38 -9.66
N CYS A 23 -4.37 17.97 -8.88
CA CYS A 23 -3.00 18.49 -9.02
C CYS A 23 -2.09 17.62 -9.90
N ARG A 24 -2.56 16.45 -10.35
CA ARG A 24 -1.81 15.51 -11.22
C ARG A 24 -0.48 15.03 -10.61
N ILE A 25 -0.31 15.16 -9.30
CA ILE A 25 0.83 14.62 -8.55
C ILE A 25 0.54 13.16 -8.18
N VAL A 26 1.60 12.34 -8.15
CA VAL A 26 1.56 10.93 -7.74
C VAL A 26 0.94 10.79 -6.36
N ASN A 27 0.01 9.85 -6.21
CA ASN A 27 -0.68 9.60 -4.96
C ASN A 27 0.27 8.95 -3.93
N PRO A 28 0.62 9.63 -2.82
CA PRO A 28 1.50 9.06 -1.80
C PRO A 28 0.86 7.89 -1.06
N PHE A 29 -0.48 7.80 -1.01
CA PHE A 29 -1.20 6.73 -0.33
C PHE A 29 -1.08 5.39 -1.06
N VAL A 30 -0.95 5.37 -2.39
CA VAL A 30 -0.72 4.14 -3.15
C VAL A 30 0.63 3.53 -2.80
N LYS A 31 1.66 4.37 -2.63
CA LYS A 31 3.01 3.92 -2.24
C LYS A 31 3.01 3.34 -0.83
N ALA A 32 2.29 3.96 0.10
CA ALA A 32 2.11 3.44 1.45
C ALA A 32 1.40 2.08 1.45
N SER A 33 0.30 1.94 0.72
CA SER A 33 -0.44 0.67 0.60
C SER A 33 0.42 -0.43 -0.03
N ARG A 34 1.17 -0.13 -1.10
CA ARG A 34 2.08 -1.10 -1.72
C ARG A 34 3.17 -1.58 -0.76
N ARG A 35 3.75 -0.68 0.03
CA ARG A 35 4.78 -1.02 1.02
C ARG A 35 4.23 -1.96 2.09
N GLU A 36 3.03 -1.70 2.58
CA GLU A 36 2.38 -2.55 3.58
C GLU A 36 2.10 -3.95 3.02
N LYS A 37 1.55 -4.05 1.80
CA LYS A 37 1.35 -5.33 1.12
C LYS A 37 2.66 -6.10 0.95
N ALA A 38 3.74 -5.43 0.53
CA ALA A 38 5.05 -6.06 0.38
C ALA A 38 5.61 -6.62 1.70
N LYS A 39 5.46 -5.88 2.81
CA LYS A 39 5.83 -6.36 4.14
C LYS A 39 5.01 -7.58 4.55
N ASN A 40 3.70 -7.55 4.36
CA ASN A 40 2.83 -8.67 4.72
C ASN A 40 3.17 -9.92 3.92
N VAL A 41 3.40 -9.79 2.61
CA VAL A 41 3.82 -10.90 1.76
C VAL A 41 5.18 -11.47 2.23
N LEU A 42 6.14 -10.61 2.57
CA LEU A 42 7.44 -11.04 3.09
C LEU A 42 7.30 -11.79 4.42
N VAL A 43 6.52 -11.26 5.36
CA VAL A 43 6.29 -11.90 6.66
C VAL A 43 5.61 -13.26 6.48
N ILE A 44 4.59 -13.35 5.63
CA ILE A 44 3.89 -14.61 5.34
C ILE A 44 4.86 -15.63 4.72
N ALA A 45 5.72 -15.21 3.79
CA ALA A 45 6.70 -16.10 3.17
C ALA A 45 7.71 -16.65 4.19
N LEU A 46 8.19 -15.81 5.12
CA LEU A 46 9.10 -16.23 6.19
C LEU A 46 8.44 -17.22 7.15
N VAL A 47 7.18 -16.94 7.55
CA VAL A 47 6.41 -17.84 8.42
C VAL A 47 6.17 -19.18 7.73
N ALA A 48 5.78 -19.18 6.45
CA ALA A 48 5.58 -20.40 5.68
C ALA A 48 6.87 -21.23 5.56
N ALA A 49 8.00 -20.58 5.25
CA ALA A 49 9.29 -21.26 5.17
C ALA A 49 9.69 -21.91 6.51
N PHE A 50 9.45 -21.21 7.63
CA PHE A 50 9.73 -21.73 8.96
C PHE A 50 8.85 -22.95 9.31
N LEU A 51 7.55 -22.87 9.00
CA LEU A 51 6.63 -23.99 9.22
C LEU A 51 7.00 -25.22 8.38
N ILE A 52 7.37 -25.02 7.11
CA ILE A 52 7.82 -26.11 6.24
C ILE A 52 9.08 -26.76 6.82
N TRP A 53 10.05 -25.96 7.26
CA TRP A 53 11.29 -26.47 7.85
C TRP A 53 11.06 -27.25 9.15
N MET A 54 10.07 -26.88 9.95
CA MET A 54 9.75 -27.58 11.20
C MET A 54 9.06 -28.94 10.98
N ILE A 55 8.40 -29.11 9.83
CA ILE A 55 7.68 -30.36 9.47
C ILE A 55 8.61 -31.36 8.77
N LEU A 56 9.67 -30.89 8.12
CA LEU A 56 10.65 -31.70 7.38
C LEU A 56 11.77 -32.20 8.28
#